data_AF-V4TL35-F1
#
_entry.id   AF-V4TL35-F1
#
_cell.length_a   1.000
_cell.length_b   1.000
_cell.length_c   1.000
_cell.angle_alpha   90.00
_cell.angle_beta   90.00
_cell.angle_gamma   90.00
#
_symmetry.space_group_name_H-M   'P 1'
#
loop_
_entity.id
_entity.type
_entity.pdbx_description
1 polymer ?
#
loop_
_entity_poly.entity_id
_entity_poly.type
_entity_poly.pdbx_seq_one_letter_code
_entity_poly.pdbx_strand_id
1 'polypeptide(L)'
;MASKPPPPKISIKMAGVHQFGIGEGVDGTGVATKTLTCNCSIDLIIDNKSKLFGLHIHPPIIEMSFGRFPFASSHGRKLYAASQGSSLFQLSFGTKNRPMYGAGRNMQDLLASRKGLPLIIRMSFRSNYRVVGDLIKSNFLHRSECFLFLHRNYDKRHATQVYNSTCAVTS
;
A
#
# COMPACT_ATOMS: atom_id res chain seq x y z
N MET A 1 -4.21 -38.31 -1.14
CA MET A 1 -5.42 -37.44 -1.09
C MET A 1 -4.97 -36.00 -1.26
N ALA A 2 -5.23 -35.35 -2.39
CA ALA A 2 -4.84 -33.96 -2.63
C ALA A 2 -5.90 -33.03 -2.03
N SER A 3 -5.68 -32.59 -0.79
CA SER A 3 -6.58 -31.66 -0.11
C SER A 3 -6.47 -30.26 -0.71
N LYS A 4 -7.60 -29.62 -1.01
CA LYS A 4 -7.67 -28.20 -1.38
C LYS A 4 -6.90 -27.36 -0.36
N PRO A 5 -5.91 -26.54 -0.77
CA PRO A 5 -5.16 -25.73 0.17
C PRO A 5 -6.06 -24.73 0.92
N PRO A 6 -5.84 -24.49 2.22
CA PRO A 6 -6.61 -23.52 2.98
C PRO A 6 -6.33 -22.08 2.47
N PRO A 7 -7.30 -21.16 2.61
CA PRO A 7 -7.07 -19.74 2.33
C PRO A 7 -5.86 -19.22 3.13
N PRO A 8 -4.95 -18.46 2.49
CA PRO A 8 -3.84 -17.84 3.22
C PRO A 8 -4.37 -16.73 4.13
N LYS A 9 -3.72 -16.52 5.28
CA LYS A 9 -4.02 -15.38 6.14
C LYS A 9 -3.15 -14.20 5.72
N ILE A 10 -3.79 -13.07 5.43
CA ILE A 10 -3.14 -11.84 4.99
C ILE A 10 -3.20 -10.81 6.11
N SER A 11 -2.12 -10.06 6.29
CA SER A 11 -2.05 -8.94 7.22
C SER A 11 -1.21 -7.82 6.60
N ILE A 12 -1.59 -6.59 6.90
CA ILE A 12 -1.01 -5.40 6.26
C ILE A 12 -0.71 -4.38 7.34
N LYS A 13 0.47 -3.76 7.24
CA LYS A 13 0.90 -2.75 8.18
C LYS A 13 1.65 -1.64 7.45
N MET A 14 1.37 -0.39 7.79
CA MET A 14 2.20 0.72 7.32
C MET A 14 3.61 0.61 7.89
N ALA A 15 4.60 0.55 7.00
CA ALA A 15 6.00 0.42 7.36
C ALA A 15 6.70 1.78 7.48
N GLY A 16 6.32 2.75 6.64
CA GLY A 16 6.85 4.11 6.76
C GLY A 16 6.39 5.07 5.69
N VAL A 17 6.45 6.36 6.02
CA VAL A 17 6.38 7.50 5.09
C VAL A 17 7.75 8.16 5.05
N HIS A 18 8.61 7.68 4.14
CA HIS A 18 10.03 8.05 4.04
C HIS A 18 10.22 9.46 3.49
N GLN A 19 9.32 9.88 2.61
CA GLN A 19 9.30 11.21 2.05
C GLN A 19 7.86 11.69 1.91
N PHE A 20 7.60 12.94 2.28
CA PHE A 20 6.34 13.61 2.00
C PHE A 20 6.59 15.12 1.95
N GLY A 21 6.36 15.72 0.80
CA GLY A 21 6.60 17.15 0.59
C GLY A 21 5.59 17.73 -0.37
N ILE A 22 4.97 18.83 0.05
CA ILE A 22 4.11 19.66 -0.79
C ILE A 22 4.94 20.88 -1.21
N GLY A 23 5.22 20.99 -2.51
CA GLY A 23 5.93 22.10 -3.12
C GLY A 23 5.03 22.92 -4.04
N GLU A 24 5.62 23.89 -4.71
CA GLU A 24 5.01 24.64 -5.82
C GLU A 24 5.60 24.13 -7.14
N GLY A 25 4.83 24.21 -8.22
CA GLY A 25 5.30 23.87 -9.55
C GLY A 25 4.30 24.24 -10.64
N VAL A 26 4.56 23.76 -11.84
CA VAL A 26 3.63 23.85 -12.98
C VAL A 26 3.33 22.44 -13.47
N ASP A 27 2.11 22.21 -13.96
CA ASP A 27 1.79 20.96 -14.64
C ASP A 27 2.32 20.94 -16.09
N GLY A 28 2.06 19.84 -16.81
CA GLY A 28 2.50 19.68 -18.20
C GLY A 28 1.87 20.67 -19.19
N THR A 29 0.89 21.47 -18.76
CA THR A 29 0.23 22.51 -19.55
C THR A 29 0.69 23.93 -19.16
N GLY A 30 1.54 24.05 -18.14
CA GLY A 30 2.02 25.33 -17.62
C GLY A 30 1.14 25.93 -16.52
N VAL A 31 0.11 25.23 -16.04
CA VAL A 31 -0.75 25.72 -14.97
C VAL A 31 -0.02 25.62 -13.63
N ALA A 32 0.15 26.76 -12.95
CA ALA A 32 0.73 26.84 -11.63
C ALA A 32 -0.13 26.07 -10.61
N THR A 33 0.51 25.20 -9.83
CA THR A 33 -0.17 24.24 -8.96
C THR A 33 0.75 23.73 -7.86
N LYS A 34 0.16 23.30 -6.76
CA LYS A 34 0.88 22.58 -5.71
C LYS A 34 1.30 21.21 -6.23
N THR A 35 2.55 20.84 -5.98
CA THR A 35 3.08 19.53 -6.37
C THR A 35 3.33 18.68 -5.12
N LEU A 36 3.04 17.38 -5.20
CA LEU A 36 3.28 16.43 -4.12
C LEU A 36 4.36 15.43 -4.53
N THR A 37 5.35 15.26 -3.67
CA THR A 37 6.28 14.14 -3.73
C THR A 37 6.13 13.32 -2.45
N CYS A 38 5.87 12.03 -2.59
CA CYS A 38 5.83 11.12 -1.46
C CYS A 38 6.46 9.77 -1.79
N ASN A 39 7.06 9.14 -0.79
CA ASN A 39 7.61 7.80 -0.85
C ASN A 39 7.22 7.08 0.44
N CYS A 40 6.43 6.03 0.29
CA CYS A 40 5.85 5.27 1.37
C CYS A 40 6.21 3.79 1.20
N SER A 41 6.13 3.04 2.30
CA SER A 41 6.26 1.59 2.30
C SER A 41 5.19 0.95 3.17
N ILE A 42 4.75 -0.24 2.76
CA ILE A 42 3.76 -1.06 3.45
C ILE A 42 4.26 -2.49 3.52
N ASP A 43 4.13 -3.12 4.69
CA ASP A 43 4.46 -4.52 4.89
C ASP A 43 3.22 -5.37 4.58
N LEU A 44 3.36 -6.25 3.60
CA LEU A 44 2.43 -7.33 3.29
C LEU A 44 2.94 -8.61 3.96
N ILE A 45 2.21 -9.06 4.98
CA ILE A 45 2.52 -10.26 5.74
C ILE A 45 1.56 -11.36 5.29
N ILE A 46 2.13 -12.48 4.86
CA ILE A 46 1.39 -13.63 4.35
C ILE A 46 1.73 -14.83 5.22
N ASP A 47 0.71 -15.40 5.84
CA ASP A 47 0.81 -16.64 6.61
C ASP A 47 0.19 -17.76 5.79
N ASN A 48 1.07 -18.54 5.14
CA ASN A 48 0.69 -19.64 4.28
C ASN A 48 0.44 -20.90 5.12
N LYS A 49 -0.83 -21.25 5.27
CA LYS A 49 -1.29 -22.43 6.02
C LYS A 49 -1.23 -23.74 5.23
N SER A 50 -0.87 -23.69 3.95
CA SER A 50 -0.68 -24.89 3.14
C SER A 50 0.61 -25.61 3.53
N LYS A 51 0.52 -26.91 3.82
CA LYS A 51 1.68 -27.75 4.14
C LYS A 51 2.54 -28.09 2.92
N LEU A 52 1.92 -28.18 1.74
CA LEU A 52 2.56 -28.75 0.55
C LEU A 52 2.77 -27.73 -0.58
N PHE A 53 1.99 -26.65 -0.60
CA PHE A 53 1.95 -25.74 -1.74
C PHE A 53 2.38 -24.33 -1.32
N GLY A 54 3.36 -23.79 -2.04
CA GLY A 54 3.67 -22.37 -1.97
C GLY A 54 2.57 -21.52 -2.61
N LEU A 55 2.39 -20.32 -2.08
CA LEU A 55 1.41 -19.36 -2.56
C LEU A 55 2.07 -18.39 -3.54
N HIS A 56 1.57 -18.34 -4.76
CA HIS A 56 1.95 -17.33 -5.75
C HIS A 56 1.07 -16.10 -5.60
N ILE A 57 1.69 -14.93 -5.46
CA ILE A 57 1.01 -13.65 -5.38
C ILE A 57 1.23 -12.90 -6.69
N HIS A 58 0.14 -12.51 -7.32
CA HIS A 58 0.15 -11.65 -8.50
C HIS A 58 0.57 -10.23 -8.12
N PRO A 59 1.10 -9.43 -9.06
CA PRO A 59 1.50 -8.05 -8.83
C PRO A 59 0.44 -7.27 -8.03
N PRO A 60 0.73 -6.85 -6.79
CA PRO A 60 -0.21 -6.07 -6.01
C PRO A 60 -0.33 -4.66 -6.59
N ILE A 61 -1.55 -4.14 -6.63
CA ILE A 61 -1.82 -2.76 -7.02
C ILE A 61 -2.08 -1.98 -5.74
N ILE A 62 -1.31 -0.92 -5.51
CA ILE A 62 -1.44 -0.03 -4.36
C ILE A 62 -1.81 1.36 -4.88
N GLU A 63 -2.86 1.95 -4.33
CA GLU A 63 -3.31 3.31 -4.61
C GLU A 63 -3.37 4.12 -3.32
N MET A 64 -2.92 5.36 -3.36
CA MET A 64 -3.00 6.31 -2.25
C MET A 64 -3.83 7.52 -2.66
N SER A 65 -4.79 7.90 -1.83
CA SER A 65 -5.72 9.00 -2.08
C SER A 65 -5.84 9.97 -0.91
N PHE A 66 -6.18 11.20 -1.25
CA PHE A 66 -6.65 12.22 -0.31
C PHE A 66 -8.15 12.45 -0.58
N GLY A 67 -9.00 12.01 0.36
CA GLY A 67 -10.43 11.89 0.10
C GLY A 67 -10.68 10.99 -1.12
N ARG A 68 -11.40 11.53 -2.12
CA ARG A 68 -11.70 10.84 -3.39
C ARG A 68 -10.64 11.06 -4.49
N PHE A 69 -9.57 11.80 -4.20
CA PHE A 69 -8.54 12.13 -5.20
C PHE A 69 -7.33 11.18 -5.09
N PRO A 70 -7.18 10.20 -6.00
CA PRO A 70 -6.00 9.35 -6.05
C PRO A 70 -4.81 10.14 -6.64
N PHE A 71 -3.67 10.13 -5.94
CA PHE A 71 -2.48 10.88 -6.35
C PHE A 71 -1.24 10.02 -6.53
N ALA A 72 -1.22 8.81 -5.97
CA ALA A 72 -0.15 7.84 -6.18
C ALA A 72 -0.76 6.47 -6.48
N SER A 73 -0.16 5.77 -7.44
CA SER A 73 -0.50 4.39 -7.77
C SER A 73 0.79 3.64 -8.14
N SER A 74 0.87 2.38 -7.73
CA SER A 74 2.03 1.54 -8.02
C SER A 74 1.59 0.10 -8.29
N HIS A 75 2.33 -0.56 -9.17
CA HIS A 75 2.22 -1.98 -9.44
C HIS A 75 3.45 -2.67 -8.87
N GLY A 76 3.24 -3.56 -7.90
CA GLY A 76 4.29 -4.39 -7.33
C GLY A 76 4.75 -5.48 -8.28
N ARG A 77 5.66 -6.34 -7.81
CA ARG A 77 6.14 -7.50 -8.56
C ARG A 77 5.37 -8.75 -8.13
N LYS A 78 5.51 -9.83 -8.90
CA LYS A 78 5.07 -11.15 -8.45
C LYS A 78 5.85 -11.54 -7.19
N LEU A 79 5.17 -12.08 -6.19
CA LEU A 79 5.77 -12.54 -4.94
C LEU A 79 5.46 -14.02 -4.73
N TYR A 80 6.22 -14.66 -3.85
CA TYR A 80 6.06 -16.08 -3.55
C TYR A 80 6.26 -16.31 -2.05
N ALA A 81 5.23 -16.85 -1.40
CA ALA A 81 5.29 -17.27 0.00
C ALA A 81 5.44 -18.79 0.05
N ALA A 82 6.51 -19.26 0.70
CA ALA A 82 6.77 -20.69 0.87
C ALA A 82 5.63 -21.39 1.62
N SER A 83 5.53 -22.71 1.50
CA SER A 83 4.58 -23.52 2.28
C SER A 83 4.91 -23.44 3.76
N GLN A 84 3.88 -23.58 4.60
CA GLN A 84 3.99 -23.70 6.06
C GLN A 84 4.89 -22.63 6.68
N GLY A 85 4.56 -21.36 6.48
CA GLY A 85 5.38 -20.27 6.99
C GLY A 85 4.75 -18.90 6.85
N SER A 86 5.36 -17.94 7.54
CA SER A 86 5.07 -16.53 7.37
C SER A 86 6.12 -15.89 6.46
N SER A 87 5.68 -15.09 5.51
CA SER A 87 6.53 -14.29 4.62
C SER A 87 6.17 -12.82 4.78
N LEU A 88 7.19 -11.98 4.92
CA LEU A 88 7.05 -10.53 4.94
C LEU A 88 7.57 -9.95 3.63
N PHE A 89 6.74 -9.17 2.96
CA PHE A 89 7.09 -8.44 1.75
C PHE A 89 6.90 -6.94 1.99
N GLN A 90 7.99 -6.19 1.96
CA GLN A 90 7.92 -4.74 2.03
C GLN A 90 7.72 -4.16 0.63
N LEU A 91 6.64 -3.42 0.43
CA LEU A 91 6.22 -2.85 -0.84
C LEU A 91 6.31 -1.33 -0.79
N SER A 92 7.06 -0.73 -1.71
CA SER A 92 7.19 0.72 -1.82
C SER A 92 6.21 1.29 -2.85
N PHE A 93 5.63 2.44 -2.54
CA PHE A 93 4.71 3.16 -3.41
C PHE A 93 4.81 4.66 -3.14
N GLY A 94 4.49 5.48 -4.15
CA GLY A 94 4.67 6.92 -4.02
C GLY A 94 4.47 7.65 -5.34
N THR A 95 4.81 8.93 -5.33
CA THR A 95 4.71 9.80 -6.49
C THR A 95 5.76 10.90 -6.42
N LYS A 96 6.12 11.49 -7.56
CA LYS A 96 7.11 12.56 -7.65
C LYS A 96 6.52 13.72 -8.43
N ASN A 97 6.56 14.91 -7.83
CA ASN A 97 6.09 16.17 -8.39
C ASN A 97 4.66 16.07 -8.97
N ARG A 98 3.77 15.32 -8.33
CA ARG A 98 2.39 15.13 -8.79
C ARG A 98 1.61 16.43 -8.66
N PRO A 99 1.02 16.98 -9.73
CA PRO A 99 0.11 18.11 -9.62
C PRO A 99 -1.11 17.76 -8.76
N MET A 100 -1.37 18.58 -7.74
CA MET A 100 -2.47 18.37 -6.79
C MET A 100 -3.63 19.34 -7.01
N TYR A 101 -3.43 20.38 -7.82
CA TYR A 101 -4.44 21.41 -8.11
C TYR A 101 -5.06 21.93 -6.80
N GLY A 102 -6.38 22.09 -6.76
CA GLY A 102 -7.08 22.56 -5.56
C GLY A 102 -6.86 21.68 -4.31
N ALA A 103 -6.48 20.41 -4.47
CA ALA A 103 -6.26 19.52 -3.32
C ALA A 103 -4.99 19.89 -2.52
N GLY A 104 -3.96 20.41 -3.18
CA GLY A 104 -2.65 20.62 -2.54
C GLY A 104 -2.67 21.63 -1.40
N ARG A 105 -3.45 22.72 -1.54
CA ARG A 105 -3.62 23.73 -0.48
C ARG A 105 -4.31 23.12 0.74
N ASN A 106 -5.42 22.40 0.53
CA ASN A 106 -6.14 21.74 1.62
C ASN A 106 -5.26 20.71 2.34
N MET A 107 -4.44 19.95 1.60
CA MET A 107 -3.50 19.00 2.21
C MET A 107 -2.43 19.72 3.04
N GLN A 108 -1.91 20.84 2.55
CA GLN A 108 -0.93 21.65 3.27
C GLN A 108 -1.50 22.22 4.57
N ASP A 109 -2.72 22.76 4.53
CA ASP A 109 -3.41 23.32 5.69
C ASP A 109 -3.70 22.24 6.75
N LEU A 110 -4.15 21.05 6.33
CA LEU A 110 -4.39 19.92 7.22
C LEU A 110 -3.11 19.37 7.84
N LEU A 111 -2.02 19.27 7.06
CA LEU A 111 -0.72 18.84 7.57
C LEU A 111 -0.14 19.84 8.59
N ALA A 112 -0.36 21.13 8.38
CA ALA A 112 0.03 22.18 9.33
C ALA A 112 -0.86 22.20 10.58
N SER A 113 -2.09 21.67 10.49
CA SER A 113 -3.01 21.58 11.62
C SER A 113 -2.59 20.51 12.64
N ARG A 114 -3.05 20.65 13.90
CA ARG A 114 -2.86 19.62 14.93
C ARG A 114 -3.62 18.33 14.65
N LYS A 115 -4.62 18.34 13.76
CA LYS A 115 -5.46 17.17 13.44
C LYS A 115 -4.74 16.15 12.56
N GLY A 116 -3.70 16.58 11.84
CA GLY A 116 -3.00 15.76 10.85
C GLY A 116 -3.74 15.66 9.52
N LEU A 117 -3.06 15.11 8.53
CA LEU A 117 -3.52 14.92 7.17
C LEU A 117 -4.05 13.48 7.00
N PRO A 118 -5.37 13.28 6.80
CA PRO A 118 -5.95 11.96 6.58
C PRO A 118 -5.72 11.50 5.14
N LEU A 119 -5.21 10.28 4.98
CA LEU A 119 -4.92 9.64 3.71
C LEU A 119 -5.50 8.22 3.72
N ILE A 120 -5.88 7.73 2.55
CA ILE A 120 -6.39 6.36 2.38
C ILE A 120 -5.45 5.63 1.44
N ILE A 121 -5.06 4.41 1.82
CA ILE A 121 -4.26 3.53 0.99
C ILE A 121 -5.09 2.28 0.72
N ARG A 122 -5.30 1.97 -0.56
CA ARG A 122 -6.00 0.77 -1.01
C ARG A 122 -5.01 -0.15 -1.67
N MET A 123 -5.02 -1.41 -1.28
CA MET A 123 -4.24 -2.44 -1.97
C MET A 123 -5.16 -3.57 -2.44
N SER A 124 -4.92 -4.05 -3.64
CA SER A 124 -5.63 -5.20 -4.19
C SER A 124 -4.68 -6.14 -4.93
N PHE A 125 -4.86 -7.44 -4.72
CA PHE A 125 -4.05 -8.45 -5.39
C PHE A 125 -4.76 -9.78 -5.45
N ARG A 126 -4.29 -10.64 -6.35
CA ARG A 126 -4.73 -12.04 -6.44
C ARG A 126 -3.63 -12.95 -5.94
N SER A 127 -3.99 -14.06 -5.34
CA SER A 127 -3.04 -15.12 -5.00
C SER A 127 -3.61 -16.48 -5.38
N ASN A 128 -2.73 -17.44 -5.67
CA ASN A 128 -3.14 -18.80 -5.94
C ASN A 128 -2.10 -19.84 -5.53
N TYR A 129 -2.58 -21.05 -5.29
CA TYR A 129 -1.74 -22.24 -5.17
C TYR A 129 -1.69 -22.94 -6.52
N ARG A 130 -0.49 -23.31 -6.98
CA ARG A 130 -0.31 -24.21 -8.12
C ARG A 130 -0.32 -25.64 -7.62
N VAL A 131 -1.42 -26.35 -7.83
CA VAL A 131 -1.59 -27.75 -7.44
C VAL A 131 -1.26 -28.63 -8.65
N VAL A 132 -0.50 -29.71 -8.45
CA VAL A 132 -0.12 -30.65 -9.51
C VAL A 132 -1.38 -31.19 -10.20
N GLY A 133 -1.38 -31.17 -11.53
CA GLY A 133 -2.50 -31.60 -12.36
C GLY A 133 -3.55 -30.52 -12.64
N ASP A 134 -3.35 -29.28 -12.19
CA ASP A 134 -4.24 -28.11 -12.41
C ASP A 134 -5.74 -28.34 -12.04
N LEU A 135 -6.03 -29.47 -11.39
CA LEU A 135 -7.37 -29.99 -11.13
C LEU A 135 -8.11 -29.12 -10.10
N ILE A 136 -7.38 -28.41 -9.24
CA ILE A 136 -7.91 -27.54 -8.20
C ILE A 136 -7.23 -26.17 -8.30
N LYS A 137 -7.87 -25.21 -8.97
CA LYS A 137 -7.45 -23.81 -8.99
C LYS A 137 -7.98 -23.07 -7.76
N SER A 138 -7.11 -22.85 -6.78
CA SER A 138 -7.46 -22.06 -5.59
C SER A 138 -6.99 -20.62 -5.79
N ASN A 139 -7.85 -19.76 -6.34
CA ASN A 139 -7.59 -18.34 -6.49
C ASN A 139 -8.27 -17.54 -5.38
N PHE A 140 -7.56 -16.59 -4.81
CA PHE A 140 -8.07 -15.70 -3.76
C PHE A 140 -7.87 -14.26 -4.21
N LEU A 141 -8.92 -13.45 -4.11
CA LEU A 141 -8.86 -12.02 -4.27
C LEU A 141 -8.71 -11.40 -2.89
N HIS A 142 -7.74 -10.51 -2.75
CA HIS A 142 -7.49 -9.81 -1.50
C HIS A 142 -7.64 -8.32 -1.76
N ARG A 143 -8.38 -7.66 -0.87
CA ARG A 143 -8.49 -6.20 -0.84
C ARG A 143 -8.17 -5.72 0.55
N SER A 144 -7.66 -4.51 0.65
CA SER A 144 -7.38 -3.90 1.93
C SER A 144 -7.43 -2.41 1.85
N GLU A 145 -7.78 -1.80 2.98
CA GLU A 145 -7.80 -0.36 3.15
C GLU A 145 -7.05 0.00 4.43
N CYS A 146 -6.11 0.93 4.31
CA CYS A 146 -5.41 1.54 5.43
C CYS A 146 -5.75 3.01 5.52
N PHE A 147 -6.22 3.43 6.69
CA PHE A 147 -6.35 4.83 7.06
C PHE A 147 -5.03 5.28 7.67
N LEU A 148 -4.48 6.38 7.15
CA LEU A 148 -3.21 6.96 7.59
C LEU A 148 -3.45 8.42 8.00
N PHE A 149 -3.14 8.76 9.24
CA PHE A 149 -3.12 10.13 9.74
C PHE A 149 -1.69 10.60 9.84
N LEU A 150 -1.30 11.48 8.93
CA LEU A 150 0.07 11.98 8.80
C LEU A 150 0.24 13.29 9.58
N HIS A 151 1.31 13.38 10.35
CA HIS A 151 1.64 14.58 11.13
C HIS A 151 2.87 15.28 10.54
N ARG A 152 2.99 16.60 10.77
CA ARG A 152 4.11 17.39 10.24
C ARG A 152 5.48 16.92 10.75
N ASN A 153 5.54 16.46 11.99
CA ASN A 153 6.78 16.07 12.67
C ASN A 153 7.46 14.91 11.94
N TYR A 154 8.79 14.95 11.92
CA TYR A 154 9.61 13.89 11.34
C TYR A 154 10.34 13.13 12.45
N ASP A 155 10.19 11.81 12.44
CA ASP A 155 10.93 10.91 13.31
C ASP A 155 12.29 10.60 12.67
N LYS A 156 13.33 11.29 13.17
CA LYS A 156 14.70 11.11 12.71
C LYS A 156 15.28 9.74 13.04
N ARG A 157 14.78 9.05 14.08
CA ARG A 157 15.31 7.74 14.50
C ARG A 157 14.89 6.64 13.54
N HIS A 158 13.63 6.70 13.09
CA HIS A 158 13.06 5.72 12.16
C HIS A 158 13.05 6.20 10.71
N ALA A 159 13.64 7.37 10.44
CA ALA A 159 13.68 8.02 9.12
C ALA A 159 12.31 8.10 8.44
N THR A 160 11.28 8.45 9.20
CA THR A 160 9.89 8.44 8.73
C THR A 160 9.11 9.62 9.28
N GLN A 161 8.12 10.10 8.53
CA GLN A 161 7.21 11.09 9.05
C GLN A 161 6.34 10.48 10.15
N VAL A 162 6.00 11.24 11.19
CA VAL A 162 5.15 10.72 12.28
C VAL A 162 3.75 10.46 11.74
N TYR A 163 3.22 9.25 11.97
CA TYR A 163 1.88 8.87 11.53
C TYR A 163 1.19 7.92 12.51
N ASN A 164 -0.14 7.91 12.44
CA ASN A 164 -0.98 6.83 12.97
C ASN A 164 -1.64 6.09 11.81
N SER A 165 -1.71 4.77 11.88
CA SER A 165 -2.30 3.98 10.81
C SER A 165 -3.17 2.84 11.33
N THR A 166 -4.31 2.61 10.68
CA THR A 166 -5.15 1.42 10.92
C THR A 166 -5.43 0.76 9.58
N CYS A 167 -5.15 -0.53 9.48
CA CYS A 167 -5.32 -1.31 8.26
C CYS A 167 -6.34 -2.42 8.47
N ALA A 168 -7.24 -2.59 7.51
CA ALA A 168 -8.22 -3.67 7.46
C ALA A 168 -8.09 -4.43 6.14
N VAL A 169 -8.15 -5.75 6.20
CA VAL A 169 -8.19 -6.64 5.03
C VAL A 169 -9.63 -7.09 4.84
N THR A 170 -10.14 -6.92 3.62
CA THR A 170 -11.42 -7.47 3.18
C THR A 170 -11.12 -8.63 2.24
N SER A 171 -11.38 -9.85 2.72
CA SER A 171 -11.34 -11.09 1.93
C SER A 171 -12.69 -11.38 1.29
#